data_AF-A0A7D5IZT6-F1
#
_entry.id   AF-A0A7D5IZT6-F1
#
_cell.length_a   1.000
_cell.length_b   1.000
_cell.length_c   1.000
_cell.angle_alpha   90.00
_cell.angle_beta   90.00
_cell.angle_gamma   90.00
#
_symmetry.space_group_name_H-M   'P 1'
#
loop_
_entity.id
_entity.type
_entity.pdbx_description
1 polymer ?
#
loop_
_entity_poly.entity_id
_entity_poly.type
_entity_poly.pdbx_seq_one_letter_code
_entity_poly.pdbx_strand_id
1 'polypeptide(L)' 'MDVEALARTATGALVGIALGFVIGLLTLNPMLGVVVGAVAMVVLAIGAAALLPRRTHR' A
#
# COMPACT_ATOMS: atom_id res chain seq x y z
N MET A 1 0.23 -12.76 -16.53
CA MET A 1 0.17 -11.91 -15.33
C MET A 1 -1.06 -12.33 -14.56
N ASP A 2 -0.91 -12.82 -13.34
CA ASP A 2 -2.03 -13.29 -12.53
C ASP A 2 -2.92 -12.10 -12.15
N VAL A 3 -4.11 -12.04 -12.74
CA VAL A 3 -5.08 -10.95 -12.56
C VAL A 3 -5.45 -10.79 -11.08
N GLU A 4 -5.43 -11.87 -10.31
CA GLU A 4 -5.62 -11.83 -8.86
C GLU A 4 -4.50 -11.08 -8.13
N ALA A 5 -3.24 -11.26 -8.52
CA ALA A 5 -2.12 -10.57 -7.90
C ALA A 5 -2.16 -9.06 -8.20
N LEU A 6 -2.59 -8.70 -9.42
CA LEU A 6 -2.80 -7.31 -9.82
C LEU A 6 -4.00 -6.69 -9.08
N ALA A 7 -5.10 -7.42 -8.96
CA ALA A 7 -6.28 -6.96 -8.23
C ALA A 7 -5.95 -6.73 -6.74
N ARG A 8 -5.21 -7.65 -6.11
CA ARG A 8 -4.87 -7.58 -4.69
C ARG A 8 -3.92 -6.41 -4.37
N THR A 9 -2.97 -6.13 -5.26
CA THR A 9 -2.09 -4.94 -5.16
C THR A 9 -2.85 -3.64 -5.43
N ALA A 10 -3.72 -3.61 -6.44
CA ALA A 10 -4.57 -2.45 -6.71
C ALA A 10 -5.53 -2.14 -5.55
N THR A 11 -6.16 -3.15 -4.96
CA THR A 11 -7.02 -2.98 -3.78
C THR A 11 -6.22 -2.46 -2.59
N GLY A 12 -5.03 -3.01 -2.32
CA GLY A 12 -4.17 -2.52 -1.24
C GLY A 12 -3.78 -1.05 -1.42
N ALA A 13 -3.48 -0.65 -2.66
CA ALA A 13 -3.16 0.74 -2.99
C ALA A 13 -4.36 1.67 -2.77
N LEU A 14 -5.55 1.27 -3.25
CA LEU A 14 -6.79 2.05 -3.06
C LEU A 14 -7.15 2.19 -1.58
N VAL A 15 -6.97 1.14 -0.78
CA VAL A 15 -7.20 1.18 0.67
C VAL A 15 -6.22 2.14 1.34
N GLY A 16 -4.93 2.12 0.96
CA GLY A 16 -3.92 3.04 1.51
C GLY A 16 -4.24 4.50 1.21
N ILE A 17 -4.70 4.81 -0.01
CA ILE A 17 -5.12 6.16 -0.40
C ILE A 17 -6.36 6.60 0.40
N ALA A 18 -7.37 5.73 0.49
CA ALA A 18 -8.59 6.02 1.23
C ALA A 18 -8.31 6.27 2.72
N LEU A 19 -7.44 5.46 3.34
CA LEU A 19 -7.02 5.63 4.73
C LEU A 19 -6.29 6.96 4.94
N GLY A 20 -5.33 7.29 4.08
CA GLY A 20 -4.61 8.55 4.14
C GLY A 20 -5.56 9.76 4.03
N PHE A 21 -6.53 9.69 3.13
CA PHE A 21 -7.56 10.72 2.99
C PHE A 21 -8.43 10.86 4.24
N VAL A 22 -8.97 9.76 4.76
CA VAL A 22 -9.81 9.76 5.97
C VAL A 22 -9.06 10.31 7.18
N ILE A 23 -7.81 9.90 7.39
CA ILE A 23 -6.98 10.40 8.50
C ILE A 23 -6.70 11.90 8.34
N GLY A 24 -6.35 12.36 7.13
CA GLY A 24 -6.12 13.77 6.86
C GLY A 24 -7.36 14.62 7.15
N LEU A 25 -8.55 14.09 6.83
CA LEU A 25 -9.83 14.75 7.11
C LEU A 25 -10.15 14.79 8.61
N LEU A 26 -10.02 13.64 9.30
CA LEU A 26 -10.32 13.51 10.73
C LEU A 26 -9.39 14.35 11.61
N THR A 27 -8.12 14.46 11.20
CA THR A 27 -7.12 15.25 11.94
C THR A 27 -7.10 16.72 11.52
N LEU A 28 -7.87 17.10 10.49
CA LEU A 28 -7.79 18.40 9.80
C LEU A 28 -6.35 18.78 9.40
N ASN A 29 -5.48 17.77 9.21
CA ASN A 29 -4.08 17.96 8.90
C ASN A 29 -3.74 17.15 7.64
N PRO A 30 -3.63 17.81 6.47
CA PRO A 30 -3.35 17.13 5.21
C PRO A 30 -1.98 16.43 5.22
N MET A 31 -1.02 16.93 6.00
CA MET A 31 0.31 16.35 6.08
C MET A 31 0.29 14.97 6.75
N LEU A 32 -0.53 14.80 7.80
CA LEU A 32 -0.73 13.50 8.45
C LEU A 32 -1.39 12.49 7.50
N GLY A 33 -2.36 12.93 6.69
CA GLY A 33 -3.00 12.10 5.69
C GLY A 33 -2.00 11.56 4.64
N VAL A 34 -1.10 12.42 4.16
CA VAL A 34 -0.03 12.04 3.24
C VAL A 34 0.94 11.04 3.88
N VAL A 35 1.35 11.28 5.13
CA VAL A 35 2.26 10.37 5.85
C VAL A 35 1.62 9.00 6.02
N VAL A 36 0.36 8.93 6.47
CA VAL A 36 -0.31 7.64 6.65
C VAL A 36 -0.53 6.91 5.32
N GLY A 37 -0.91 7.63 4.26
CA GLY A 37 -1.01 7.06 2.91
C GLY A 37 0.33 6.51 2.42
N ALA A 38 1.42 7.24 2.63
CA ALA A 38 2.76 6.80 2.26
C ALA A 38 3.20 5.55 3.05
N VAL A 39 2.95 5.52 4.36
CA VAL A 39 3.25 4.36 5.22
C VAL A 39 2.48 3.13 4.74
N ALA A 40 1.19 3.27 4.42
CA ALA A 40 0.39 2.17 3.89
C ALA A 40 0.97 1.62 2.56
N MET A 41 1.46 2.48 1.68
CA MET A 41 2.11 2.07 0.43
C MET A 41 3.44 1.34 0.67
N VAL A 42 4.24 1.78 1.64
CA VAL A 42 5.49 1.10 2.01
C VAL A 42 5.20 -0.31 2.54
N VAL A 43 4.20 -0.46 3.42
CA VAL A 43 3.79 -1.77 3.94
C VAL A 43 3.33 -2.69 2.81
N LEU A 44 2.54 -2.17 1.86
CA LEU A 44 2.11 -2.92 0.69
C LEU A 44 3.29 -3.39 -0.17
N ALA A 45 4.26 -2.51 -0.41
CA ALA A 45 5.46 -2.83 -1.16
C ALA A 45 6.31 -3.91 -0.48
N ILE A 46 6.48 -3.84 0.85
CA ILE A 46 7.18 -4.85 1.63
C ILE A 46 6.44 -6.19 1.59
N GLY A 47 5.12 -6.18 1.75
CA GLY A 47 4.30 -7.39 1.65
C GLY A 47 4.39 -8.04 0.28
N ALA A 48 4.34 -7.25 -0.79
CA ALA A 48 4.52 -7.72 -2.16
C ALA A 48 5.92 -8.31 -2.39
N ALA A 49 6.97 -7.65 -1.86
CA ALA A 49 8.34 -8.15 -1.95
C ALA A 49 8.57 -9.44 -1.14
N ALA A 50 7.90 -9.61 0.01
CA ALA A 50 7.97 -10.82 0.82
C ALA A 50 7.27 -12.03 0.17
N LEU A 51 6.23 -11.77 -0.65
CA LEU A 51 5.51 -12.78 -1.43
C LEU A 51 6.25 -13.21 -2.70
N LEU A 52 7.28 -12.46 -3.14
CA LEU A 52 8.13 -12.87 -4.24
C LEU A 52 8.99 -14.09 -3.82
N PRO A 53 8.92 -15.22 -4.53
CA PRO A 53 9.74 -16.38 -4.20
C PRO A 53 11.22 -16.02 -4.34
N ARG A 54 12.02 -16.28 -3.30
CA ARG A 54 13.48 -16.10 -3.25
C ARG A 54 14.24 -17.08 -4.18
N ARG A 55 13.79 -17.29 -5.42
CA ARG A 55 14.43 -18.17 -6.41
C ARG A 55 15.15 -17.36 -7.48
N THR A 56 16.17 -16.62 -7.09
CA THR A 56 17.17 -16.08 -8.02
C THR A 56 18.52 -16.08 -7.31
N HIS A 57 19.14 -17.26 -7.28
CA HIS A 57 20.59 -17.50 -7.32
C HIS A 57 20.85 -18.99 -7.06
N ARG A 58 20.77 -19.80 -8.12
CA ARG A 58 21.64 -20.96 -8.31
C ARG A 58 22.13 -20.92 -9.75
#